data_AF-A0A1M6WR48-F1
#
_entry.id   AF-A0A1M6WR48-F1
#
_cell.length_a   1.000
_cell.length_b   1.000
_cell.length_c   1.000
_cell.angle_alpha   90.00
_cell.angle_beta   90.00
_cell.angle_gamma   90.00
#
_symmetry.space_group_name_H-M   'P 1'
#
loop_
_entity.id
_entity.type
_entity.pdbx_description
1 polymer ?
#
loop_
_entity_poly.entity_id
_entity_poly.type
_entity_poly.pdbx_seq_one_letter_code
_entity_poly.pdbx_strand_id
1 'polypeptide(L)'
;MLYFIKSGNYCKIGFSKDRNALLTRLRAYLTHNPSFQILDIRKGDQITEKHLHSLIPKGLHHYGEWCVWNKEIAQIWLRAYKVKPEEPIEEYFIKRNKIINRAIVKEYQDTFFYNLIRYFKKESNLDMSEPDEKEWRTP
;
A
#
# COMPACT_ATOMS: atom_id res chain seq x y z
N MET A 1 -1.21 2.78 -12.41
CA MET A 1 -1.65 2.15 -11.14
C MET A 1 -1.42 3.13 -10.01
N LEU A 2 -2.34 3.21 -9.06
CA LEU A 2 -2.18 3.99 -7.85
C LEU A 2 -1.97 3.07 -6.65
N TYR A 3 -1.09 3.46 -5.75
CA TYR A 3 -0.83 2.77 -4.50
C TYR A 3 -0.98 3.73 -3.32
N PHE A 4 -1.54 3.24 -2.23
CA PHE A 4 -1.68 3.98 -0.98
C PHE A 4 -0.86 3.27 0.09
N ILE A 5 0.14 3.97 0.63
CA ILE A 5 1.06 3.43 1.64
C ILE A 5 1.07 4.30 2.90
N LYS A 6 1.43 3.70 4.02
CA LYS A 6 1.64 4.35 5.31
C LYS A 6 3.01 3.95 5.86
N SER A 7 3.77 4.91 6.37
CA SER A 7 5.07 4.69 7.04
C SER A 7 5.08 5.53 8.31
N GLY A 8 5.03 4.87 9.48
CA GLY A 8 4.89 5.56 10.77
C GLY A 8 3.66 6.49 10.79
N ASN A 9 3.93 7.79 11.00
CA ASN A 9 2.94 8.89 11.05
C ASN A 9 2.68 9.54 9.69
N TYR A 10 3.21 8.98 8.60
CA TYR A 10 3.07 9.54 7.26
C TYR A 10 2.38 8.56 6.33
N CYS A 11 1.78 9.08 5.27
CA CYS A 11 1.22 8.29 4.19
C CYS A 11 1.46 8.94 2.84
N LYS A 12 1.32 8.13 1.79
CA LYS A 12 1.53 8.58 0.42
C LYS A 12 0.58 7.86 -0.52
N ILE A 13 -0.09 8.64 -1.37
CA ILE A 13 -0.77 8.17 -2.57
C ILE A 13 0.19 8.40 -3.73
N GLY A 14 0.60 7.34 -4.41
CA GLY A 14 1.57 7.46 -5.50
C GLY A 14 1.13 6.76 -6.79
N PHE A 15 1.61 7.28 -7.91
CA PHE A 15 1.43 6.67 -9.22
C PHE A 15 2.61 5.79 -9.65
N SER A 16 2.27 4.68 -10.29
CA SER A 16 3.20 3.85 -11.05
C SER A 16 2.63 3.50 -12.41
N LYS A 17 3.47 3.55 -13.45
CA LYS A 17 3.07 3.24 -14.83
C LYS A 17 2.58 1.80 -14.96
N ASP A 18 3.30 0.88 -14.34
CA ASP A 18 3.03 -0.56 -14.40
C ASP A 18 3.43 -1.26 -13.09
N ARG A 19 3.23 -2.59 -13.07
CA ARG A 19 3.53 -3.47 -11.95
C ARG A 19 5.02 -3.50 -11.62
N ASN A 20 5.90 -3.58 -12.62
CA ASN A 20 7.36 -3.66 -12.41
C ASN A 20 7.92 -2.37 -11.81
N ALA A 21 7.43 -1.21 -12.28
CA ALA A 21 7.75 0.09 -11.72
C ALA A 21 7.20 0.26 -10.29
N LEU A 22 6.06 -0.36 -9.96
CA LEU A 22 5.53 -0.35 -8.59
C LEU A 22 6.43 -1.17 -7.69
N LEU A 23 6.74 -2.40 -8.09
CA LEU A 23 7.65 -3.31 -7.39
C LEU A 23 9.02 -2.68 -7.12
N THR A 24 9.58 -1.98 -8.11
CA THR A 24 10.84 -1.23 -7.95
C THR A 24 10.74 -0.13 -6.90
N ARG A 25 9.62 0.62 -6.86
CA ARG A 25 9.38 1.64 -5.83
C ARG A 25 9.20 1.02 -4.44
N LEU A 26 8.41 -0.05 -4.34
CA LEU A 26 8.23 -0.79 -3.08
C LEU A 26 9.56 -1.29 -2.53
N ARG A 27 10.45 -1.79 -3.41
CA ARG A 27 11.82 -2.15 -3.05
C ARG A 27 12.61 -0.96 -2.48
N ALA A 28 12.53 0.21 -3.11
CA ALA A 28 13.20 1.41 -2.59
C ALA A 28 12.65 1.80 -1.21
N TYR A 29 11.33 1.70 -1.00
CA TYR A 29 10.74 1.96 0.32
C TYR A 29 11.21 0.95 1.37
N LEU A 30 11.40 -0.34 1.04
CA LEU A 30 11.95 -1.33 1.99
C LEU A 30 13.35 -0.96 2.48
N THR A 31 14.15 -0.29 1.64
CA THR A 31 15.52 0.12 2.01
C THR A 31 15.53 1.38 2.87
N HIS A 32 14.64 2.34 2.62
CA HIS A 32 14.64 3.65 3.30
C HIS A 32 13.64 3.76 4.46
N ASN A 33 12.61 2.91 4.50
CA ASN A 33 11.50 2.93 5.44
C ASN A 33 11.11 1.49 5.81
N PRO A 34 11.83 0.82 6.73
CA PRO A 34 11.68 -0.61 6.98
C PRO A 34 10.30 -1.06 7.49
N SER A 35 9.43 -0.12 7.91
CA SER A 35 8.14 -0.39 8.56
C SER A 35 6.90 0.10 7.77
N PHE A 36 7.00 0.27 6.45
CA PHE A 36 5.84 0.75 5.68
C PHE A 36 4.78 -0.34 5.45
N GLN A 37 3.52 0.08 5.43
CA GLN A 37 2.34 -0.72 5.15
C GLN A 37 1.73 -0.29 3.82
N ILE A 38 1.37 -1.25 2.98
CA ILE A 38 0.59 -0.99 1.77
C ILE A 38 -0.88 -1.11 2.12
N LEU A 39 -1.57 0.03 2.18
CA LEU A 39 -2.97 0.09 2.56
C LEU A 39 -3.86 -0.41 1.43
N ASP A 40 -3.62 0.05 0.19
CA ASP A 40 -4.42 -0.37 -0.97
C ASP A 40 -3.68 -0.14 -2.30
N ILE A 41 -4.11 -0.84 -3.35
CA ILE A 41 -3.65 -0.67 -4.73
C ILE A 41 -4.87 -0.65 -5.65
N ARG A 42 -4.94 0.34 -6.54
CA ARG A 42 -6.08 0.55 -7.45
C ARG A 42 -5.62 0.93 -8.86
N LYS A 43 -6.52 0.77 -9.82
CA LYS A 43 -6.32 1.31 -11.17
C LYS A 43 -6.41 2.84 -11.12
N GLY A 44 -5.59 3.49 -11.93
CA GLY A 44 -5.51 4.95 -12.01
C GLY A 44 -4.23 5.38 -12.69
N ASP A 45 -4.20 6.65 -13.07
CA ASP A 45 -3.10 7.31 -13.78
C ASP A 45 -2.56 8.52 -13.01
N GLN A 46 -1.59 9.22 -13.58
CA GLN A 46 -1.00 10.41 -12.97
C GLN A 46 -2.01 11.57 -12.82
N ILE A 47 -3.02 11.65 -13.67
CA ILE A 47 -4.07 12.68 -13.56
C ILE A 47 -4.93 12.37 -12.32
N THR A 48 -5.29 11.11 -12.14
CA THR A 48 -6.04 10.62 -10.99
C THR A 48 -5.27 10.87 -9.69
N GLU A 49 -3.97 10.59 -9.67
CA GLU A 49 -3.11 10.93 -8.52
C GLU A 49 -3.17 12.42 -8.20
N LYS A 50 -2.89 13.28 -9.18
CA LYS A 50 -2.93 14.74 -8.99
C LYS A 50 -4.28 15.22 -8.47
N HIS A 51 -5.38 14.64 -8.98
CA HIS A 51 -6.71 14.93 -8.48
C HIS A 51 -6.87 14.55 -7.01
N LEU A 52 -6.48 13.34 -6.62
CA LEU A 52 -6.53 12.91 -5.21
C LEU A 52 -5.71 13.83 -4.31
N HIS A 53 -4.50 14.20 -4.74
CA HIS A 53 -3.65 15.14 -4.00
C HIS A 53 -4.28 16.53 -3.86
N SER A 54 -5.02 17.01 -4.87
CA SER A 54 -5.73 18.28 -4.79
C SER A 54 -6.87 18.29 -3.77
N LEU A 55 -7.40 17.12 -3.42
CA LEU A 55 -8.45 16.96 -2.40
C LEU A 55 -7.87 16.91 -0.98
N ILE A 56 -6.57 16.69 -0.82
CA ILE A 56 -5.94 16.58 0.50
C ILE A 56 -5.84 17.98 1.15
N PRO A 57 -6.34 18.16 2.39
CA PRO A 57 -6.20 19.42 3.11
C PRO A 57 -4.75 19.92 3.17
N LYS A 58 -4.53 21.20 2.88
CA LYS A 58 -3.19 21.80 2.80
C LYS A 58 -2.32 21.56 4.04
N GLY A 59 -2.93 21.57 5.24
CA GLY A 59 -2.22 21.34 6.50
C GLY A 59 -1.75 19.90 6.73
N LEU A 60 -2.15 18.95 5.88
CA LEU A 60 -1.70 17.56 5.95
C LEU A 60 -0.56 17.25 4.99
N HIS A 61 -0.23 18.15 4.06
CA HIS A 61 0.93 17.98 3.18
C HIS A 61 2.22 18.09 3.98
N HIS A 62 3.18 17.21 3.73
CA HIS A 62 4.46 17.20 4.42
C HIS A 62 5.64 17.50 3.47
N TYR A 63 5.97 16.55 2.59
CA TYR A 63 7.08 16.70 1.65
C TYR A 63 6.82 15.95 0.35
N GLY A 64 6.82 16.68 -0.77
CA GLY A 64 6.48 16.11 -2.08
C GLY A 64 5.10 15.47 -2.05
N GLU A 65 5.03 14.18 -2.35
CA GLU A 65 3.80 13.38 -2.35
C GLU A 65 3.46 12.78 -0.96
N TRP A 66 4.28 13.04 0.06
CA TRP A 66 4.03 12.55 1.42
C TRP A 66 3.15 13.51 2.21
N CYS A 67 2.20 12.93 2.93
CA CYS A 67 1.27 13.62 3.83
C CYS A 67 1.40 13.05 5.26
N VAL A 68 1.03 13.85 6.26
CA VAL A 68 0.80 13.38 7.62
C VAL A 68 -0.42 12.46 7.61
N TRP A 69 -0.28 11.25 8.16
CA TRP A 69 -1.37 10.28 8.25
C TRP A 69 -2.56 10.89 8.99
N ASN A 70 -3.70 10.92 8.30
CA ASN A 70 -4.97 11.32 8.86
C ASN A 70 -6.08 10.47 8.24
N LYS A 71 -7.08 10.11 9.03
CA LYS A 71 -8.24 9.33 8.59
C LYS A 71 -8.97 9.98 7.41
N GLU A 72 -8.94 11.31 7.30
CA GLU A 72 -9.51 12.06 6.18
C GLU A 72 -8.88 11.69 4.83
N ILE A 73 -7.55 11.50 4.77
CA ILE A 73 -6.86 11.08 3.53
C ILE A 73 -7.33 9.69 3.12
N ALA A 74 -7.49 8.81 4.10
CA ALA A 74 -8.01 7.46 3.90
C ALA A 74 -9.46 7.49 3.38
N GLN A 75 -10.29 8.42 3.86
CA GLN A 75 -11.64 8.64 3.34
C GLN A 75 -11.65 9.21 1.92
N ILE A 76 -10.76 10.15 1.58
CA ILE A 76 -10.61 10.68 0.21
C ILE A 76 -10.35 9.52 -0.75
N TRP A 77 -9.39 8.66 -0.41
CA TRP A 77 -9.08 7.45 -1.18
C TRP A 77 -10.32 6.56 -1.38
N LEU A 78 -11.00 6.18 -0.30
CA LEU A 78 -12.16 5.29 -0.37
C LEU A 78 -13.30 5.89 -1.19
N ARG A 79 -13.59 7.19 -1.02
CA ARG A 79 -14.63 7.89 -1.78
C ARG A 79 -14.33 7.92 -3.27
N ALA A 80 -13.08 8.19 -3.66
CA ALA A 80 -12.68 8.21 -5.07
C ALA A 80 -12.92 6.86 -5.77
N TYR A 81 -12.82 5.76 -5.02
CA TYR A 81 -13.07 4.41 -5.52
C TYR A 81 -14.46 3.86 -5.16
N LYS A 82 -15.35 4.71 -4.63
CA LYS A 82 -16.72 4.35 -4.22
C LYS A 82 -16.77 3.15 -3.25
N VAL A 83 -15.75 2.99 -2.43
CA VAL A 83 -15.65 1.94 -1.43
C VAL A 83 -16.30 2.42 -0.13
N LYS A 84 -17.24 1.63 0.39
CA LYS A 84 -17.86 1.82 1.69
C LYS A 84 -17.54 0.60 2.56
N PRO A 85 -16.50 0.66 3.40
CA PRO A 85 -16.17 -0.46 4.27
C PRO A 85 -17.31 -0.68 5.27
N GLU A 86 -17.66 -1.95 5.51
CA GLU A 86 -18.63 -2.35 6.54
C GLU A 86 -18.02 -2.25 7.94
N GLU A 87 -16.70 -2.37 8.01
CA GLU A 87 -15.89 -2.29 9.23
C GLU A 87 -15.24 -0.90 9.39
N PRO A 88 -14.65 -0.59 10.57
CA PRO A 88 -13.81 0.60 10.72
C PRO A 88 -12.73 0.69 9.65
N ILE A 89 -12.46 1.91 9.17
CA ILE A 89 -11.49 2.19 8.10
C ILE A 89 -10.11 1.56 8.38
N GLU A 90 -9.68 1.62 9.63
CA GLU A 90 -8.42 1.07 10.10
C GLU A 90 -8.38 -0.46 9.92
N GLU A 91 -9.45 -1.15 10.31
CA GLU A 91 -9.58 -2.60 10.14
C GLU A 91 -9.65 -3.00 8.67
N TYR A 92 -10.38 -2.23 7.86
CA TYR A 92 -10.45 -2.42 6.40
C TYR A 92 -9.05 -2.44 5.78
N PHE A 93 -8.23 -1.43 6.10
CA PHE A 93 -6.88 -1.34 5.56
C PHE A 93 -5.93 -2.39 6.14
N ILE A 94 -6.12 -2.82 7.40
CA ILE A 94 -5.37 -3.96 7.95
C ILE A 94 -5.66 -5.23 7.15
N LYS A 95 -6.93 -5.53 6.85
CA LYS A 95 -7.32 -6.70 6.05
C LYS A 95 -6.75 -6.61 4.63
N ARG A 96 -6.88 -5.45 3.96
CA ARG A 96 -6.33 -5.21 2.62
C ARG A 96 -4.81 -5.35 2.60
N ASN A 97 -4.13 -4.80 3.60
CA ASN A 97 -2.69 -4.89 3.72
C ASN A 97 -2.24 -6.35 3.78
N LYS A 98 -2.87 -7.19 4.62
CA LYS A 98 -2.55 -8.63 4.68
C LYS A 98 -2.66 -9.32 3.31
N ILE A 99 -3.73 -9.07 2.56
CA ILE A 99 -3.95 -9.65 1.23
C ILE A 99 -2.85 -9.22 0.26
N ILE A 100 -2.55 -7.92 0.21
CA ILE A 100 -1.54 -7.36 -0.70
C ILE A 100 -0.14 -7.87 -0.33
N ASN A 101 0.15 -7.95 0.97
CA ASN A 101 1.43 -8.46 1.48
C ASN A 101 1.64 -9.90 1.03
N ARG A 102 0.65 -10.79 1.19
CA ARG A 102 0.75 -12.18 0.72
C ARG A 102 1.07 -12.26 -0.77
N ALA A 103 0.43 -11.42 -1.60
CA ALA A 103 0.68 -11.37 -3.03
C ALA A 103 2.12 -10.91 -3.36
N ILE A 104 2.65 -9.94 -2.62
CA ILE A 104 4.04 -9.46 -2.77
C ILE A 104 5.02 -10.54 -2.32
N VAL A 105 4.77 -11.17 -1.16
CA VAL A 105 5.61 -12.25 -0.64
C VAL A 105 5.71 -13.38 -1.65
N LYS A 106 4.59 -13.82 -2.23
CA LYS A 106 4.54 -14.84 -3.28
C LYS A 106 5.37 -14.45 -4.51
N GLU A 107 5.32 -13.18 -4.94
CA GLU A 107 6.11 -12.70 -6.09
C GLU A 107 7.62 -12.76 -5.84
N TYR A 108 8.05 -12.52 -4.60
CA TYR A 108 9.47 -12.42 -4.24
C TYR A 108 10.05 -13.66 -3.57
N GLN A 109 9.25 -14.70 -3.33
CA GLN A 109 9.63 -15.89 -2.55
C GLN A 109 10.92 -16.56 -3.05
N ASP A 110 11.14 -16.57 -4.37
CA ASP A 110 12.27 -17.22 -5.03
C ASP A 110 13.44 -16.26 -5.30
N THR A 111 13.42 -15.07 -4.71
CA THR A 111 14.44 -14.03 -4.91
C THR A 111 15.19 -13.74 -3.62
N PHE A 112 16.40 -13.18 -3.72
CA PHE A 112 17.17 -12.71 -2.56
C PHE A 112 16.38 -11.72 -1.68
N PHE A 113 15.38 -11.04 -2.25
CA PHE A 113 14.51 -10.10 -1.53
C PHE A 113 13.56 -10.77 -0.54
N TYR A 114 13.29 -12.06 -0.67
CA TYR A 114 12.51 -12.80 0.33
C TYR A 114 13.14 -12.69 1.73
N ASN A 115 14.48 -12.74 1.80
CA ASN A 115 15.20 -12.57 3.06
C ASN A 115 15.08 -11.15 3.62
N LEU A 116 15.04 -10.13 2.75
CA LEU A 116 14.83 -8.74 3.14
C LEU A 116 13.41 -8.52 3.68
N ILE A 117 12.41 -9.09 3.01
CA ILE A 117 11.00 -9.09 3.45
C ILE A 117 10.86 -9.81 4.80
N ARG A 118 11.53 -10.97 4.98
CA ARG A 118 11.57 -11.70 6.26
C ARG A 118 12.23 -10.89 7.37
N TYR A 119 13.30 -10.15 7.07
CA TYR A 119 14.01 -9.31 8.04
C TYR A 119 13.14 -8.18 8.56
N PHE A 120 12.39 -7.52 7.67
CA PHE A 120 11.49 -6.43 8.06
C PHE A 120 10.13 -6.89 8.58
N LYS A 121 9.83 -8.20 8.59
CA LYS A 121 8.58 -8.80 9.08
C LYS A 121 8.16 -8.31 10.47
N LYS A 122 9.11 -8.09 11.37
CA LYS A 122 8.84 -7.60 12.74
C LYS A 122 8.36 -6.15 12.79
N GLU A 123 8.73 -5.33 11.80
CA GLU A 123 8.46 -3.88 11.78
C GLU A 123 7.41 -3.45 10.76
N SER A 124 7.19 -4.25 9.70
CA SER A 124 6.39 -3.87 8.52
C SER A 124 4.94 -4.37 8.54
N ASN A 125 4.48 -5.04 9.61
CA ASN A 125 3.16 -5.69 9.66
C ASN A 125 2.87 -6.62 8.45
N LEU A 126 3.93 -7.12 7.78
CA LEU A 126 3.82 -8.01 6.63
C LEU A 126 3.35 -9.41 7.07
N ASP A 127 2.22 -9.86 6.51
CA ASP A 127 1.71 -11.21 6.74
C ASP A 127 2.47 -12.21 5.86
N MET A 128 3.28 -13.03 6.51
CA MET A 128 4.12 -14.06 5.90
C MET A 128 3.55 -15.46 6.10
N SER A 129 2.28 -15.59 6.51
CA SER A 129 1.60 -16.88 6.44
C SER A 129 1.70 -17.39 5.00
N GLU A 130 2.14 -18.63 4.81
CA GLU A 130 2.26 -19.22 3.48
C GLU A 130 0.95 -19.03 2.70
N PRO A 131 1.01 -18.68 1.40
CA PRO A 131 -0.19 -18.63 0.60
C PRO A 131 -0.80 -20.02 0.57
N ASP A 132 -2.01 -20.17 1.09
CA ASP A 132 -2.77 -21.42 0.97
C ASP A 132 -2.98 -21.67 -0.52
N GLU A 133 -2.32 -22.71 -1.07
CA GLU A 133 -2.27 -23.00 -2.51
C GLU A 133 -3.67 -23.17 -3.15
N LYS A 134 -4.71 -23.26 -2.33
CA LYS A 134 -6.10 -23.50 -2.72
C LYS A 134 -6.88 -22.26 -3.15
N GLU A 135 -6.44 -21.03 -2.86
CA GLU A 135 -7.22 -19.82 -3.21
C GLU A 135 -7.19 -19.44 -4.70
N TRP A 136 -6.36 -20.07 -5.53
CA TRP A 136 -6.28 -19.80 -6.98
C TRP A 136 -7.12 -20.74 -7.86
N ARG A 137 -8.00 -21.54 -7.26
CA ARG A 137 -9.01 -22.30 -8.02
C ARG A 137 -10.40 -21.93 -7.53
N THR A 138 -10.98 -20.93 -8.18
CA THR A 138 -12.43 -20.87 -8.37
C THR A 138 -12.69 -21.10 -9.86
N PRO A 139 -13.67 -21.96 -10.23
CA PRO A 139 -13.95 -22.35 -11.61
C PRO A 139 -14.38 -21.18 -12.52
#